data_AF-A0A8I0N7L4-F1
#
_entry.id   AF-A0A8I0N7L4-F1
#
_cell.length_a   1.000
_cell.length_b   1.000
_cell.length_c   1.000
_cell.angle_alpha   90.00
_cell.angle_beta   90.00
_cell.angle_gamma   90.00
#
_symmetry.space_group_name_H-M   'P 1'
#
loop_
_entity.id
_entity.type
_entity.pdbx_description
1 polymer ?
#
loop_
_entity_poly.entity_id
_entity_poly.type
_entity_poly.pdbx_seq_one_letter_code
_entity_poly.pdbx_strand_id
1 'polypeptide(L)' 'MTQGKIELDPLAPRVEEALIGSGLSATRFGYTHFGDPAFIKKMREGRKFRTRVAERIEDVLAQIGV' A
#
# COMPACT_ATOMS: atom_id res chain seq x y z
N MET A 1 -15.77 21.49 -15.21
CA MET A 1 -15.01 20.22 -15.11
C MET A 1 -14.02 20.38 -13.98
N THR A 2 -14.44 20.12 -12.75
CA THR A 2 -13.54 20.25 -11.58
C THR A 2 -12.73 18.96 -11.51
N GLN A 3 -11.49 19.01 -11.99
CA GLN A 3 -10.52 17.94 -11.81
C GLN A 3 -10.22 17.88 -10.31
N GLY A 4 -11.02 17.11 -9.58
CA GLY A 4 -10.76 16.82 -8.18
C GLY A 4 -9.35 16.23 -8.10
N LYS A 5 -8.44 16.92 -7.42
CA LYS A 5 -7.16 16.32 -7.01
C LYS A 5 -7.52 14.99 -6.39
N ILE A 6 -7.12 13.90 -7.03
CA ILE A 6 -7.08 12.60 -6.37
C ILE A 6 -6.05 12.85 -5.26
N GLU A 7 -6.52 13.05 -4.03
CA GLU A 7 -5.70 12.91 -2.84
C GLU A 7 -5.28 11.44 -2.85
N LEU A 8 -4.20 11.16 -3.59
CA LEU A 8 -3.59 9.85 -3.59
C LEU A 8 -3.16 9.62 -2.16
N ASP A 9 -3.68 8.56 -1.57
CA ASP A 9 -3.26 8.11 -0.25
C ASP A 9 -1.72 8.12 -0.22
N PRO A 10 -1.07 8.92 0.65
CA PRO A 10 0.38 9.09 0.65
C PRO A 10 1.12 7.76 0.92
N LEU A 11 0.41 6.73 1.37
CA LEU A 11 0.93 5.39 1.58
C LEU A 11 1.18 4.64 0.28
N ALA A 12 0.36 4.85 -0.76
CA ALA A 12 0.47 4.05 -1.97
C ALA A 12 1.85 4.21 -2.65
N PRO A 13 2.39 5.42 -2.87
CA PRO A 13 3.74 5.60 -3.39
C PRO A 13 4.82 4.94 -2.52
N ARG A 14 4.73 5.07 -1.19
CA ARG A 14 5.72 4.51 -0.25
C ARG A 14 5.72 2.98 -0.26
N VAL A 15 4.55 2.37 -0.37
CA VAL A 15 4.43 0.92 -0.52
C VAL A 15 5.02 0.46 -1.85
N GLU A 16 4.79 1.19 -2.95
CA GLU A 16 5.44 0.84 -4.23
C GLU A 16 6.96 0.93 -4.16
N GLU A 17 7.50 2.00 -3.56
CA GLU A 17 8.94 2.14 -3.33
C GLU A 17 9.50 0.99 -2.49
N ALA A 18 8.79 0.59 -1.43
CA ALA A 18 9.19 -0.54 -0.60
C ALA A 18 9.19 -1.88 -1.35
N LEU A 19 8.21 -2.12 -2.22
CA LEU A 19 8.16 -3.32 -3.06
C LEU A 19 9.35 -3.36 -4.03
N ILE A 20 9.67 -2.22 -4.65
CA ILE A 20 10.81 -2.10 -5.57
C ILE A 20 12.13 -2.30 -4.83
N GLY A 21 12.32 -1.61 -3.70
CA GLY A 21 13.56 -1.66 -2.92
C GLY A 21 13.83 -3.03 -2.29
N SER A 22 12.79 -3.75 -1.87
CA SER A 22 12.92 -5.07 -1.25
C SER A 22 12.86 -6.25 -2.25
N GLY A 23 12.43 -6.00 -3.48
CA GLY A 23 12.14 -7.06 -4.46
C GLY A 23 10.92 -7.94 -4.09
N LEU A 24 10.11 -7.54 -3.11
CA LEU A 24 8.86 -8.24 -2.80
C LEU A 24 7.84 -8.06 -3.92
N SER A 25 7.17 -9.15 -4.29
CA SER A 25 6.02 -9.05 -5.19
C SER A 25 4.80 -8.50 -4.45
N ALA A 26 4.00 -7.68 -5.15
CA ALA A 26 2.75 -7.12 -4.63
C ALA A 26 1.80 -8.20 -4.08
N THR A 27 1.70 -9.33 -4.77
CA THR A 27 0.89 -10.49 -4.35
C THR A 27 1.40 -11.08 -3.04
N ARG A 28 2.73 -11.27 -2.92
CA ARG A 28 3.33 -11.82 -1.71
C ARG A 28 3.21 -10.86 -0.54
N PHE A 29 3.43 -9.56 -0.76
CA PHE A 29 3.22 -8.54 0.25
C PHE A 29 1.78 -8.56 0.79
N GLY A 30 0.80 -8.51 -0.11
CA GLY A 30 -0.61 -8.53 0.26
C GLY A 30 -1.00 -9.79 1.03
N TYR A 31 -0.53 -10.96 0.59
CA TYR A 31 -0.78 -12.22 1.27
C TYR A 31 -0.09 -12.30 2.64
N THR A 32 1.21 -11.97 2.73
CA THR A 32 2.02 -12.08 3.95
C THR A 32 1.56 -11.10 5.02
N HIS A 33 1.27 -9.85 4.68
CA HIS A 33 0.99 -8.81 5.67
C HIS A 33 -0.50 -8.55 5.88
N PHE A 34 -1.37 -8.88 4.93
CA PHE A 34 -2.79 -8.55 4.98
C PHE A 34 -3.72 -9.73 4.67
N GLY A 35 -3.19 -10.92 4.34
CA GLY A 35 -3.98 -12.09 3.96
C GLY A 35 -4.75 -11.92 2.65
N ASP A 36 -4.43 -10.91 1.83
CA ASP A 36 -5.15 -10.57 0.61
C ASP A 36 -4.15 -10.36 -0.55
N PRO A 37 -4.02 -11.32 -1.49
CA PRO A 37 -3.10 -11.19 -2.63
C PRO A 37 -3.46 -10.02 -3.56
N ALA A 38 -4.71 -9.55 -3.53
CA ALA A 38 -5.18 -8.41 -4.32
C ALA A 38 -5.08 -7.08 -3.56
N PHE A 39 -4.47 -7.06 -2.37
CA PHE A 39 -4.41 -5.87 -1.51
C PHE A 39 -3.82 -4.65 -2.23
N ILE A 40 -2.63 -4.81 -2.81
CA ILE A 40 -1.93 -3.74 -3.55
C ILE A 40 -2.71 -3.31 -4.80
N LYS A 41 -3.34 -4.25 -5.50
CA LYS A 41 -4.20 -3.93 -6.65
C LYS A 41 -5.34 -2.99 -6.22
N LYS A 42 -6.03 -3.31 -5.13
CA LYS A 42 -7.13 -2.48 -4.58
C LYS A 42 -6.63 -1.11 -4.13
N MET A 43 -5.44 -1.05 -3.53
CA MET A 43 -4.78 0.22 -3.17
C MET A 43 -4.54 1.10 -4.39
N ARG A 44 -3.98 0.53 -5.47
CA ARG A 44 -3.74 1.23 -6.75
C ARG A 44 -5.02 1.74 -7.40
N GLU A 45 -6.12 1.01 -7.22
CA GLU A 45 -7.46 1.39 -7.68
C GLU A 45 -8.09 2.51 -6.82
N GLY A 46 -7.38 3.03 -5.81
CA GLY A 46 -7.84 4.12 -4.96
C GLY A 46 -8.79 3.68 -3.84
N ARG A 47 -8.74 2.40 -3.45
CA ARG A 47 -9.52 1.92 -2.30
C ARG A 47 -9.10 2.65 -1.04
N LYS A 48 -10.05 3.34 -0.40
CA LYS A 48 -9.84 3.90 0.93
C LYS A 48 -9.77 2.78 1.97
N PHE A 49 -8.63 2.68 2.63
CA PHE A 49 -8.46 1.76 3.76
C PHE A 49 -8.94 2.40 5.06
N ARG A 50 -9.34 1.55 6.01
CA ARG A 50 -9.65 2.01 7.37
C ARG A 50 -8.34 2.44 8.06
N THR A 51 -8.43 3.35 9.02
CA THR A 51 -7.28 3.87 9.79
C THR A 51 -6.37 2.74 10.30
N ARG A 52 -6.94 1.68 10.88
CA ARG A 52 -6.17 0.53 11.38
C ARG A 52 -5.35 -0.20 10.30
N VAL A 53 -5.83 -0.21 9.06
CA VAL A 53 -5.09 -0.81 7.94
C VAL A 53 -3.98 0.12 7.49
N ALA A 54 -4.20 1.44 7.50
CA ALA A 54 -3.17 2.44 7.24
C ALA A 54 -2.04 2.36 8.27
N GLU A 55 -2.35 2.29 9.57
CA GLU A 55 -1.38 2.07 10.66
C GLU A 55 -0.56 0.80 10.43
N ARG A 56 -1.23 -0.30 10.06
CA ARG A 56 -0.54 -1.56 9.75
C ARG A 56 0.35 -1.46 8.52
N ILE A 57 -0.01 -0.67 7.51
CA ILE A 57 0.87 -0.42 6.36
C ILE A 57 2.15 0.27 6.84
N GLU A 58 2.03 1.31 7.68
CA GLU A 58 3.18 2.00 8.26
C GLU A 58 4.10 1.06 9.07
N ASP A 59 3.51 0.21 9.92
CA ASP A 59 4.28 -0.78 10.69
C ASP A 59 5.08 -1.73 9.78
N VAL A 60 4.49 -2.14 8.65
CA VAL A 60 5.13 -3.02 7.69
C VAL A 60 6.24 -2.29 6.93
N LEU A 61 6.02 -1.03 6.54
CA LEU A 61 7.06 -0.21 5.90
C LEU A 61 8.28 -0.04 6.80
N ALA A 62 8.05 0.24 8.09
CA ALA A 62 9.11 0.35 9.08
C ALA A 62 9.91 -0.97 9.24
N GLN A 63 9.26 -2.14 9.11
CA GLN A 63 9.93 -3.44 9.15
C GLN A 63 10.76 -3.74 7.90
N ILE A 64 10.35 -3.24 6.73
CA ILE A 64 11.08 -3.41 5.46
C ILE A 64 12.31 -2.48 5.40
N GLY A 65 12.34 -1.43 6.21
CA GLY A 65 13.47 -0.49 6.31
C GLY A 65 13.36 0.67 5.32
N VAL A 66 12.14 1.14 5.06
CA VAL A 66 11.79 2.25 4.17
C VAL A 66 11.22 3.41 4.96
#